data_AF-A0A7C8AQQ3-F1
#
_entry.id   AF-A0A7C8AQQ3-F1
#
_cell.length_a   1.000
_cell.length_b   1.000
_cell.length_c   1.000
_cell.angle_alpha   90.00
_cell.angle_beta   90.00
_cell.angle_gamma   90.00
#
_symmetry.space_group_name_H-M   'P 1'
#
loop_
_entity.id
_entity.type
_entity.pdbx_description
1 polymer ?
#
loop_
_entity_poly.entity_id
_entity_poly.type
_entity_poly.pdbx_seq_one_letter_code
_entity_poly.pdbx_strand_id
1 'polypeptide(L)'
;MNIAINNKFSSSYKVSIFYLILLFIVVGSGWFTTRYLGDKARQEILQFNKSTILTHSSYFTGEFEHIEREVKVLSGSPLIAPALIARKDEDIANANSALDRYNSGLGSSVSYLMDSNGMTIASSNR
;
A
#
# COMPACT_ATOMS: atom_id res chain seq x y z
N MET A 1 22.18 -71.14 34.76
CA MET A 1 21.34 -70.63 33.65
C MET A 1 20.55 -69.39 34.08
N ASN A 2 21.22 -68.32 34.56
CA ASN A 2 20.54 -67.12 35.08
C ASN A 2 21.22 -65.79 34.68
N ILE A 3 22.45 -65.82 34.15
CA ILE A 3 23.21 -64.63 33.75
C ILE A 3 22.83 -64.16 32.33
N ALA A 4 22.48 -65.10 31.44
CA ALA A 4 22.11 -64.78 30.05
C ALA A 4 20.75 -64.07 29.91
N ILE A 5 19.81 -64.31 30.84
CA ILE A 5 18.47 -63.72 30.80
C ILE A 5 18.53 -62.24 31.23
N ASN A 6 19.35 -61.92 32.23
CA ASN A 6 19.50 -60.55 32.74
C ASN A 6 20.17 -59.61 31.70
N ASN A 7 21.14 -60.12 30.93
CA ASN A 7 21.81 -59.32 29.90
C ASN A 7 20.91 -59.05 28.67
N LYS A 8 20.00 -59.99 28.35
CA LYS A 8 19.02 -59.83 27.25
C LYS A 8 17.95 -58.80 27.60
N PHE A 9 17.44 -58.81 28.83
CA PHE A 9 16.51 -57.79 29.33
C PHE A 9 17.20 -56.41 29.38
N SER A 10 18.50 -56.40 29.72
CA SER A 10 19.30 -55.19 29.81
C SER A 10 19.56 -54.52 28.44
N SER A 11 19.80 -55.33 27.42
CA SER A 11 19.97 -54.87 26.05
C SER A 11 18.66 -54.33 25.45
N SER A 12 17.52 -54.98 25.72
CA SER A 12 16.22 -54.54 25.20
C SER A 12 15.78 -53.17 25.72
N TYR A 13 15.98 -52.85 27.01
CA TYR A 13 15.61 -51.53 27.53
C TYR A 13 16.48 -50.41 26.96
N LYS A 14 17.77 -50.68 26.70
CA LYS A 14 18.69 -49.70 26.09
C LYS A 14 18.26 -49.36 24.66
N VAL A 15 17.83 -50.36 23.91
CA VAL A 15 17.30 -50.18 22.55
C VAL A 15 15.99 -49.38 22.59
N SER A 16 15.06 -49.70 23.51
CA SER A 16 13.82 -48.92 23.66
C SER A 16 14.06 -47.47 24.08
N ILE A 17 15.01 -47.20 24.98
CA ILE A 17 15.40 -45.85 25.38
C ILE A 17 16.00 -45.08 24.19
N PHE A 18 16.83 -45.74 23.38
CA PHE A 18 17.39 -45.12 22.18
C PHE A 18 16.31 -44.68 21.18
N TYR A 19 15.31 -45.54 20.91
CA TYR A 19 14.19 -45.17 20.04
C TYR A 19 13.32 -44.03 20.62
N LEU A 20 13.12 -44.00 21.95
CA LEU A 20 12.40 -42.91 22.61
C LEU A 20 13.12 -41.56 22.48
N ILE A 21 14.44 -41.54 22.65
CA ILE A 21 15.25 -40.33 22.47
C ILE A 21 15.17 -39.84 21.02
N LEU A 22 15.26 -40.77 20.05
CA LEU A 22 15.19 -40.44 18.63
C LEU A 22 13.83 -39.83 18.27
N LEU A 23 12.75 -40.38 18.81
CA LEU A 23 11.39 -39.84 18.64
C LEU A 23 11.26 -38.43 19.23
N PHE A 24 11.81 -38.20 20.42
CA PHE A 24 11.83 -36.87 21.04
C PHE A 24 12.57 -35.83 20.21
N ILE A 25 13.70 -36.21 19.60
CA ILE A 25 14.48 -35.32 18.72
C ILE A 25 13.68 -34.95 17.46
N VAL A 26 13.01 -35.94 16.84
CA VAL A 26 12.20 -35.70 15.63
C VAL A 26 11.00 -34.78 15.94
N VAL A 27 10.29 -35.03 17.04
CA VAL A 27 9.15 -34.20 17.45
C VAL A 27 9.61 -32.79 17.85
N GLY A 28 10.69 -32.69 18.62
CA GLY A 28 11.24 -31.40 19.07
C GLY A 28 11.75 -30.55 17.92
N SER A 29 12.47 -31.15 16.97
CA SER A 29 12.96 -30.46 15.78
C SER A 29 11.82 -30.02 14.86
N GLY A 30 10.83 -30.89 14.62
CA GLY A 30 9.65 -30.53 13.84
C GLY A 30 8.87 -29.37 14.45
N TRP A 31 8.66 -29.39 15.77
CA TRP A 31 8.00 -28.31 16.50
C TRP A 31 8.80 -27.00 16.46
N PHE A 32 10.12 -27.06 16.69
CA PHE A 32 11.00 -25.91 16.67
C PHE A 32 11.06 -25.26 15.28
N THR A 33 11.26 -26.07 14.23
CA THR A 33 11.29 -25.59 12.84
C THR A 33 9.96 -24.97 12.44
N THR A 34 8.83 -25.58 12.82
CA THR A 34 7.50 -25.04 12.51
C THR A 34 7.27 -23.69 13.19
N ARG A 35 7.66 -23.55 14.47
CA ARG A 35 7.58 -22.25 15.17
C ARG A 35 8.52 -21.21 14.58
N TYR A 36 9.76 -21.58 14.29
CA TYR A 36 10.76 -20.67 13.74
C TYR A 36 10.37 -20.13 12.37
N LEU A 37 9.88 -21.01 11.47
CA LEU A 37 9.37 -20.60 10.16
C LEU A 37 8.11 -19.73 10.29
N GLY A 38 7.20 -20.07 11.22
CA GLY A 38 5.99 -19.30 11.46
C GLY A 38 6.27 -17.87 11.94
N ASP A 39 7.19 -17.71 12.87
CA ASP A 39 7.56 -16.39 13.42
C ASP A 39 8.31 -15.53 12.39
N LYS A 40 9.19 -16.16 11.59
CA LYS A 40 9.88 -15.49 10.47
C LYS A 40 8.91 -15.06 9.38
N ALA A 41 8.02 -15.94 8.94
CA ALA A 41 6.99 -15.61 7.96
C ALA A 41 6.09 -14.48 8.47
N ARG A 42 5.72 -14.49 9.75
CA ARG A 42 4.90 -13.43 10.36
C ARG A 42 5.62 -12.08 10.41
N GLN A 43 6.90 -12.06 10.75
CA GLN A 43 7.69 -10.82 10.75
C GLN A 43 7.89 -10.27 9.33
N GLU A 44 8.15 -11.14 8.36
CA GLU A 44 8.35 -10.77 6.96
C GLU A 44 7.06 -10.25 6.33
N ILE A 45 5.91 -10.87 6.64
CA ILE A 45 4.58 -10.38 6.26
C ILE A 45 4.31 -8.99 6.87
N LEU A 46 4.65 -8.76 8.15
CA LEU A 46 4.42 -7.47 8.80
C LEU A 46 5.33 -6.35 8.26
N GLN A 47 6.59 -6.66 7.92
CA GLN A 47 7.51 -5.69 7.32
C GLN A 47 7.14 -5.40 5.86
N PHE A 48 6.76 -6.43 5.08
CA PHE A 48 6.31 -6.27 3.70
C PHE A 48 5.04 -5.42 3.62
N ASN A 49 4.03 -5.70 4.46
CA ASN A 49 2.80 -4.91 4.50
C ASN A 49 3.05 -3.44 4.88
N LYS A 50 3.97 -3.15 5.80
CA LYS A 50 4.33 -1.76 6.11
C LYS A 50 4.98 -1.05 4.93
N SER A 51 5.91 -1.70 4.22
CA SER A 51 6.57 -1.06 3.08
C SER A 51 5.59 -0.80 1.92
N THR A 52 4.72 -1.75 1.61
CA THR A 52 3.73 -1.64 0.52
C THR A 52 2.69 -0.58 0.84
N ILE A 53 2.17 -0.53 2.07
CA ILE A 53 1.20 0.49 2.48
C ILE A 53 1.84 1.89 2.51
N LEU A 54 3.10 2.01 2.97
CA LEU A 54 3.81 3.28 2.99
C LEU A 54 4.12 3.79 1.58
N THR A 55 4.52 2.91 0.66
CA THR A 55 4.77 3.28 -0.74
C THR A 55 3.49 3.74 -1.45
N HIS A 56 2.36 3.04 -1.25
CA HIS A 56 1.08 3.48 -1.81
C HIS A 56 0.60 4.80 -1.19
N SER A 57 0.73 4.96 0.13
CA SER A 57 0.36 6.22 0.80
C SER A 57 1.21 7.39 0.31
N SER A 58 2.53 7.22 0.15
CA SER A 58 3.41 8.28 -0.35
C SER A 58 3.10 8.66 -1.79
N TYR A 59 2.71 7.68 -2.62
CA TYR A 59 2.31 7.94 -4.00
C TYR A 59 1.04 8.80 -4.05
N PHE A 60 0.02 8.45 -3.27
CA PHE A 60 -1.20 9.25 -3.20
C PHE A 60 -0.94 10.66 -2.66
N THR A 61 -0.15 10.80 -1.59
CA THR A 61 0.20 12.13 -1.06
C THR A 61 0.93 12.96 -2.10
N GLY A 62 1.88 12.38 -2.84
CA GLY A 62 2.59 13.08 -3.92
C GLY A 62 1.65 13.52 -5.05
N GLU A 63 0.70 12.66 -5.45
CA GLU A 63 -0.30 12.99 -6.47
C GLU A 63 -1.22 14.12 -6.01
N PHE A 64 -1.71 14.08 -4.77
CA PHE A 64 -2.55 15.16 -4.21
C PHE A 64 -1.78 16.48 -4.09
N GLU A 65 -0.52 16.46 -3.64
CA GLU A 65 0.31 17.67 -3.57
C GLU A 65 0.58 18.25 -4.96
N HIS A 66 0.74 17.41 -5.98
CA HIS A 66 0.89 17.86 -7.36
C HIS A 66 -0.38 18.55 -7.86
N ILE A 67 -1.54 17.93 -7.69
CA ILE A 67 -2.85 18.49 -8.07
C ILE A 67 -3.10 19.81 -7.32
N GLU A 68 -2.84 19.87 -6.01
CA GLU A 68 -3.05 21.08 -5.22
C GLU A 68 -2.18 22.25 -5.72
N ARG A 69 -0.92 21.99 -6.05
CA ARG A 69 -0.01 23.01 -6.58
C ARG A 69 -0.50 23.57 -7.91
N GLU A 70 -0.94 22.70 -8.81
CA GLU A 70 -1.46 23.11 -10.12
C GLU A 70 -2.78 23.89 -9.99
N VAL A 71 -3.70 23.45 -9.12
CA VAL A 71 -4.94 24.20 -8.83
C VAL A 71 -4.63 25.57 -8.21
N LYS A 72 -3.61 25.66 -7.35
CA LYS A 72 -3.14 26.94 -6.78
C LYS A 72 -2.58 27.87 -7.85
N VAL A 73 -1.82 27.34 -8.81
CA VAL A 73 -1.32 28.13 -9.95
C VAL A 73 -2.46 28.57 -10.86
N LEU A 74 -3.39 27.68 -11.17
CA LEU A 74 -4.58 27.96 -11.97
C LEU A 74 -5.44 29.05 -11.32
N SER A 75 -5.76 28.92 -10.03
CA SER A 75 -6.59 29.91 -9.30
C SER A 75 -5.94 31.28 -9.19
N GLY A 76 -4.60 31.36 -9.20
CA GLY A 76 -3.85 32.61 -9.29
C GLY A 76 -3.75 33.19 -10.70
N SER A 77 -4.24 32.49 -11.73
CA SER A 77 -4.15 32.94 -13.11
C SER A 77 -5.05 34.16 -13.36
N PRO A 78 -4.54 35.20 -14.06
CA PRO A 78 -5.35 36.36 -14.43
C PRO A 78 -6.49 36.01 -15.41
N LEU A 79 -6.53 34.79 -15.93
CA LEU A 79 -7.57 34.30 -16.83
C LEU A 79 -8.79 33.74 -16.09
N ILE A 80 -8.69 33.49 -14.77
CA ILE A 80 -9.75 32.84 -13.98
C ILE A 80 -10.62 33.85 -13.23
N ALA A 81 -10.01 34.85 -12.58
CA ALA A 81 -10.77 35.85 -11.82
C ALA A 81 -11.74 36.69 -12.69
N PRO A 82 -11.39 37.15 -13.91
CA PRO A 82 -12.32 37.89 -14.76
C PRO A 82 -13.55 37.06 -15.16
N ALA A 83 -13.38 35.77 -15.41
CA ALA A 83 -14.49 34.87 -15.73
C ALA A 83 -15.48 34.73 -14.56
N LEU A 84 -14.99 34.81 -13.31
CA LEU A 84 -15.85 34.80 -12.12
C LEU A 84 -16.54 36.14 -11.86
N ILE A 85 -15.84 37.25 -12.11
CA ILE A 85 -16.29 38.60 -11.76
C ILE A 85 -17.13 39.24 -12.87
N ALA A 86 -16.56 39.35 -14.08
CA ALA A 86 -17.14 40.08 -15.19
C ALA A 86 -18.04 39.20 -16.07
N ARG A 87 -17.78 37.88 -16.11
CA ARG A 87 -18.56 36.88 -16.87
C ARG A 87 -18.80 37.27 -18.35
N LYS A 88 -17.87 38.00 -18.96
CA LYS A 88 -17.94 38.31 -20.39
C LYS A 88 -17.60 37.07 -21.19
N ASP A 89 -18.13 36.98 -22.41
CA ASP A 89 -17.86 35.86 -23.30
C ASP A 89 -16.36 35.66 -23.58
N GLU A 90 -15.60 36.76 -23.71
CA GLU A 90 -14.13 36.68 -23.88
C GLU A 90 -13.43 36.12 -22.64
N ASP A 91 -13.87 36.53 -21.45
CA ASP A 91 -13.29 36.10 -20.17
C ASP A 91 -13.57 34.62 -19.93
N ILE A 92 -14.80 34.18 -20.24
CA ILE A 92 -15.21 32.78 -20.17
C ILE A 92 -14.40 31.96 -21.18
N ALA A 93 -14.22 32.43 -22.42
CA ALA A 93 -13.40 31.75 -23.43
C ALA A 93 -11.92 31.62 -23.01
N ASN A 94 -11.37 32.65 -22.37
CA ASN A 94 -10.02 32.64 -21.83
C ASN A 94 -9.87 31.65 -20.66
N ALA A 95 -10.82 31.62 -19.72
CA ALA A 95 -10.85 30.65 -18.63
C ALA A 95 -10.97 29.22 -19.15
N ASN A 96 -11.83 29.04 -20.15
CA ASN A 96 -12.03 27.81 -20.89
C ASN A 96 -10.72 27.29 -21.51
N SER A 97 -9.98 28.13 -22.23
CA SER A 97 -8.68 27.76 -22.80
C SER A 97 -7.62 27.45 -21.73
N ALA A 98 -7.63 28.19 -20.61
CA ALA A 98 -6.77 27.88 -19.49
C ALA A 98 -7.09 26.48 -18.93
N LEU A 99 -8.36 26.18 -18.66
CA LEU A 99 -8.81 24.88 -18.16
C LEU A 99 -8.41 23.74 -19.10
N ASP A 100 -8.47 23.90 -20.42
CA ASP A 100 -8.02 22.87 -21.37
C ASP A 100 -6.52 22.57 -21.23
N ARG A 101 -5.71 23.63 -21.09
CA ARG A 101 -4.25 23.50 -20.94
C ARG A 101 -3.88 22.81 -19.63
N TYR A 102 -4.53 23.16 -18.52
CA TYR A 102 -4.27 22.48 -17.25
C TYR A 102 -4.85 21.07 -17.23
N ASN A 103 -6.02 20.83 -17.84
CA ASN A 103 -6.61 19.49 -17.93
C ASN A 103 -5.70 18.52 -18.68
N SER A 104 -5.13 18.97 -19.80
CA SER A 104 -4.14 18.19 -20.58
C SER A 104 -2.81 18.01 -19.85
N GLY A 105 -2.34 19.03 -19.10
CA GLY A 105 -1.12 18.93 -18.28
C GLY A 105 -1.24 18.00 -17.08
N LEU A 106 -2.40 17.99 -16.42
CA LEU A 106 -2.70 17.19 -15.23
C LEU A 106 -3.13 15.76 -15.54
N GLY A 107 -3.50 15.46 -16.80
CA GLY A 107 -4.15 14.20 -17.12
C GLY A 107 -5.50 14.01 -16.43
N SER A 108 -6.15 15.10 -16.01
CA SER A 108 -7.48 15.05 -15.39
C SER A 108 -8.54 14.71 -16.44
N SER A 109 -9.58 13.99 -16.03
CA SER A 109 -10.72 13.68 -16.90
C SER A 109 -11.42 14.96 -17.34
N VAL A 110 -11.67 15.88 -16.41
CA VAL A 110 -12.27 17.20 -16.70
C VAL A 110 -11.84 18.22 -15.64
N SER A 111 -11.71 19.47 -16.04
CA SER A 111 -11.47 20.64 -15.17
C SER A 111 -12.61 21.64 -15.31
N TYR A 112 -13.14 22.15 -14.19
CA TYR A 112 -14.27 23.08 -14.17
C TYR A 112 -13.95 24.30 -13.30
N LEU A 113 -14.53 25.44 -13.68
CA LEU A 113 -14.59 26.65 -12.86
C LEU A 113 -16.02 26.86 -12.40
N MET A 114 -16.23 26.93 -11.09
CA MET A 114 -17.55 27.13 -10.48
C MET A 114 -17.62 28.46 -9.72
N ASP A 115 -18.81 29.05 -9.68
CA ASP A 115 -19.09 30.19 -8.81
C ASP A 115 -19.38 29.76 -7.36
N SER A 116 -19.56 30.73 -6.48
CA SER A 116 -19.86 30.49 -5.06
C SER A 116 -21.18 29.76 -4.81
N ASN A 117 -22.08 29.69 -5.80
CA ASN A 117 -23.35 28.98 -5.73
C ASN A 117 -23.23 27.55 -6.30
N GLY A 118 -22.05 27.13 -6.75
CA GLY A 118 -21.82 25.84 -7.39
C GLY A 118 -22.22 25.79 -8.86
N MET A 119 -22.52 26.93 -9.48
CA MET A 119 -22.81 26.98 -10.92
C MET A 119 -21.51 26.91 -11.72
N THR A 120 -21.45 26.02 -12.71
CA THR A 120 -20.30 25.94 -13.62
C THR A 120 -20.31 27.13 -14.58
N ILE A 121 -19.22 27.90 -14.59
CA ILE A 121 -19.01 29.05 -15.47
C ILE A 121 -18.18 28.67 -16.70
N ALA A 122 -17.15 27.84 -16.50
CA ALA A 122 -16.26 27.38 -17.55
C ALA A 122 -15.87 25.91 -17.31
N SER A 123 -15.56 25.16 -18.37
CA SER A 123 -15.27 23.73 -18.29
C SER A 123 -14.37 23.30 -19.42
N SER A 124 -13.38 22.45 -19.17
CA SER A 124 -12.58 21.81 -20.23
C SER A 124 -13.33 20.74 -21.03
N ASN A 125 -14.52 20.33 -20.60
CA ASN A 125 -15.40 19.39 -21.30
C ASN A 125 -16.71 20.09 -21.62
N ARG A 126 -16.68 20.84 -22.71
CA ARG A 126 -17.77 21.68 -23.19
C ARG A 126 -18.13 21.29 -24.60
#